data_AF-A0A815NS49-F1
#
_entry.id   AF-A0A815NS49-F1
#
_cell.length_a   1.000
_cell.length_b   1.000
_cell.length_c   1.000
_cell.angle_alpha   90.00
_cell.angle_beta   90.00
_cell.angle_gamma   90.00
#
_symmetry.space_group_name_H-M   'P 1'
#
loop_
_entity.id
_entity.type
_entity.pdbx_description
1 polymer ?
#
loop_
_entity_poly.entity_id
_entity_poly.type
_entity_poly.pdbx_seq_one_letter_code
_entity_poly.pdbx_strand_id
1 'polypeptide(L)'
;MYKSNETDGIIRYTSLSKIEQQHLMIDMGHDTIVQKLINFISPPKVCPYRQSSSSSLEKSTNMTVEFYPIVFGFIDQYLFESIPRQVLINQQLKIVDQICLPKKFKDFSELIPGKLETYKFSFENELDYRRLYNTAYFAITMKKSGWDCNRHYEIISSGTMPFFDKLNTAGNYTLSLLPKSILYAAQTIPGVTRYNMSINHQLFDRNQYNLLLHRLLYFAKHRLTTVKIVEYILKTIKYPIKSSKKHSVLYISHEECDYMKEFMLHGFTRIFEENLYVFKPPKYMYEYPTSKMWTQEETKNYFKQALYGFGYGYKLSLKNYVRLYERDKKNLHDETIIEKNIKAKNYSLIVFGSIIRNNKLFSLTIKHYERSRIVLIDGEDDLKHKDRSEYAKWGTYFLREIPDNCDAFIHPSEDVERFLKSIKNITKANDESENQEILEIARGKLIPSAGLWFDNKKNNFKKWADFEIAFRNRYFSATMIHKKFSKLQQRIQLHDEPVTSYIDDVINLCREIDPNISDSIIIQHLMNGVNLDFKNEISRHDSCMNVLNEFLKYAKIEQDLYDTFEKSNQPSTG
;
A
#
# COMPACT_ATOMS: atom_id res chain seq x y z
N MET A 1 28.36 19.90 8.59
CA MET A 1 28.75 19.72 7.17
C MET A 1 29.98 20.53 6.91
N TYR A 2 30.84 20.05 6.02
CA TYR A 2 32.10 20.71 5.66
C TYR A 2 31.86 21.96 4.80
N LYS A 3 32.62 23.02 5.03
CA LYS A 3 32.54 24.29 4.31
C LYS A 3 33.95 24.79 3.97
N SER A 4 34.04 25.68 2.97
CA SER A 4 35.28 26.44 2.76
C SER A 4 35.42 27.46 3.89
N ASN A 5 36.61 27.51 4.48
CA ASN A 5 37.03 28.58 5.38
C ASN A 5 37.93 29.61 4.67
N GLU A 6 38.16 29.42 3.36
CA GLU A 6 39.09 30.19 2.55
C GLU A 6 38.36 31.01 1.49
N THR A 7 38.98 32.12 1.12
CA THR A 7 38.45 33.11 0.16
C THR A 7 38.37 32.58 -1.27
N ASP A 8 39.13 31.54 -1.60
CA ASP A 8 39.11 30.87 -2.91
C ASP A 8 37.90 29.93 -3.09
N GLY A 9 37.15 29.64 -2.01
CA GLY A 9 36.01 28.72 -2.04
C GLY A 9 36.39 27.23 -2.13
N ILE A 10 37.69 26.88 -2.06
CA ILE A 10 38.19 25.51 -2.19
C ILE A 10 38.28 24.86 -0.81
N ILE A 11 37.69 23.66 -0.68
CA ILE A 11 37.72 22.88 0.55
C ILE A 11 38.94 21.97 0.54
N ARG A 12 39.90 22.17 1.45
CA ARG A 12 41.09 21.32 1.54
C ARG A 12 40.82 20.15 2.49
N TYR A 13 41.00 18.91 2.02
CA TYR A 13 40.73 17.71 2.84
C TYR A 13 41.49 17.71 4.18
N THR A 14 42.73 18.18 4.16
CA THR A 14 43.63 18.24 5.33
C THR A 14 43.20 19.26 6.38
N SER A 15 42.38 20.26 6.02
CA SER A 15 41.86 21.25 6.97
C SER A 15 40.53 20.85 7.60
N LEU A 16 39.90 19.77 7.12
CA LEU A 16 38.63 19.28 7.66
C LEU A 16 38.83 18.52 8.96
N SER A 17 37.93 18.73 9.92
CA SER A 17 37.83 17.87 11.11
C SER A 17 37.47 16.43 10.73
N LYS A 18 37.72 15.49 11.65
CA LYS A 18 37.41 14.06 11.43
C LYS A 18 35.95 13.81 11.04
N ILE A 19 35.00 14.52 11.66
CA ILE A 19 33.57 14.38 11.35
C ILE A 19 33.23 14.97 9.98
N GLU A 20 33.85 16.09 9.60
CA GLU A 20 33.68 16.71 8.28
C GLU A 20 34.25 15.83 7.16
N GLN A 21 35.40 15.21 7.39
CA GLN A 21 35.95 14.20 6.48
C GLN A 21 34.97 13.03 6.31
N GLN A 22 34.32 12.56 7.37
CA GLN A 22 33.30 11.50 7.25
C GLN A 22 32.10 11.93 6.39
N HIS A 23 31.60 13.15 6.55
CA HIS A 23 30.55 13.68 5.67
C HIS A 23 31.02 13.73 4.21
N LEU A 24 32.23 14.25 3.96
CA LEU A 24 32.81 14.29 2.62
C LEU A 24 32.97 12.88 2.01
N MET A 25 33.36 11.89 2.81
CA MET A 25 33.45 10.50 2.36
C MET A 25 32.09 9.92 1.95
N ILE A 26 31.00 10.34 2.61
CA ILE A 26 29.64 9.96 2.18
C ILE A 26 29.34 10.59 0.82
N ASP A 27 29.52 11.91 0.66
CA ASP A 27 29.20 12.61 -0.59
C ASP A 27 30.05 12.12 -1.78
N MET A 28 31.31 11.74 -1.55
CA MET A 28 32.18 11.11 -2.55
C MET A 28 31.81 9.64 -2.86
N GLY A 29 30.86 9.04 -2.13
CA GLY A 29 30.50 7.64 -2.30
C GLY A 29 31.54 6.65 -1.77
N HIS A 30 32.38 7.06 -0.82
CA HIS A 30 33.43 6.24 -0.23
C HIS A 30 33.12 5.76 1.21
N ASP A 31 31.99 6.18 1.81
CA ASP A 31 31.57 5.68 3.13
C ASP A 31 31.22 4.18 3.06
N THR A 32 32.04 3.35 3.69
CA THR A 32 31.94 1.89 3.58
C THR A 32 30.64 1.33 4.14
N ILE A 33 30.04 1.98 5.15
CA ILE A 33 28.78 1.53 5.75
C ILE A 33 27.64 1.71 4.75
N VAL A 34 27.51 2.91 4.18
CA VAL A 34 26.44 3.18 3.20
C VAL A 34 26.66 2.43 1.90
N GLN A 35 27.90 2.33 1.42
CA GLN A 35 28.19 1.58 0.20
C GLN A 35 27.87 0.10 0.34
N LYS A 36 28.11 -0.53 1.50
CA LYS A 36 27.65 -1.91 1.76
C LYS A 36 26.14 -2.03 1.66
N LEU A 37 25.39 -1.07 2.22
CA LEU A 37 23.93 -1.07 2.14
C LEU A 37 23.43 -0.84 0.71
N ILE A 38 24.03 0.10 -0.04
CA ILE A 38 23.66 0.38 -1.44
C ILE A 38 23.91 -0.82 -2.34
N ASN A 39 25.01 -1.53 -2.12
CA ASN A 39 25.38 -2.68 -2.93
C ASN A 39 24.66 -3.97 -2.52
N PHE A 40 24.02 -3.99 -1.34
CA PHE A 40 23.22 -5.12 -0.91
C PHE A 40 21.97 -5.29 -1.79
N ILE A 41 21.75 -6.51 -2.26
CA ILE A 41 20.54 -6.92 -2.96
C ILE A 41 19.90 -7.99 -2.09
N SER A 42 18.69 -7.71 -1.61
CA SER A 42 17.96 -8.66 -0.79
C SER A 42 17.64 -9.91 -1.63
N PRO A 43 17.98 -11.12 -1.16
CA PRO A 43 17.64 -12.34 -1.88
C PRO A 43 16.11 -12.52 -1.94
N PRO A 44 15.58 -13.19 -2.98
CA PRO A 44 14.17 -13.52 -3.00
C PRO A 44 13.82 -14.46 -1.85
N LYS A 45 12.59 -14.35 -1.35
CA LYS A 45 12.00 -15.36 -0.49
C LYS A 45 11.58 -16.54 -1.33
N VAL A 46 12.22 -17.69 -1.11
CA VAL A 46 11.81 -18.96 -1.72
C VAL A 46 10.72 -19.59 -0.86
N CYS A 47 9.57 -19.87 -1.48
CA CYS A 47 8.44 -20.53 -0.84
C CYS A 47 8.05 -21.82 -1.58
N PRO A 48 7.60 -22.86 -0.86
CA PRO A 48 7.07 -24.06 -1.50
C PRO A 48 5.80 -23.73 -2.29
N TYR A 49 5.70 -24.24 -3.50
CA TYR A 49 4.49 -24.18 -4.30
C TYR A 49 3.54 -25.28 -3.84
N ARG A 50 2.29 -24.92 -3.53
CA ARG A 50 1.19 -25.88 -3.32
C ARG A 50 -0.02 -25.41 -4.09
N GLN A 51 -0.57 -26.29 -4.94
CA GLN A 51 -1.79 -26.01 -5.70
C GLN A 51 -2.97 -25.74 -4.78
N SER A 52 -3.77 -24.76 -5.14
CA SER A 52 -5.04 -24.42 -4.47
C SER A 52 -6.19 -25.33 -4.93
N SER A 53 -5.96 -26.64 -5.07
CA SER A 53 -7.01 -27.61 -5.43
C SER A 53 -7.47 -28.42 -4.22
N SER A 54 -8.79 -28.50 -4.07
CA SER A 54 -9.52 -29.25 -3.05
C SER A 54 -9.58 -30.76 -3.33
N SER A 55 -8.64 -31.31 -4.10
CA SER A 55 -8.58 -32.76 -4.37
C SER A 55 -7.50 -33.39 -3.49
N SER A 56 -7.96 -34.15 -2.50
CA SER A 56 -7.14 -35.08 -1.74
C SER A 56 -6.36 -36.00 -2.67
N LEU A 57 -5.06 -36.12 -2.38
CA LEU A 57 -4.06 -36.95 -3.07
C LEU A 57 -3.64 -36.50 -4.48
N GLU A 58 -2.77 -35.50 -4.59
CA GLU A 58 -1.75 -35.51 -5.65
C GLU A 58 -0.38 -35.10 -5.11
N LYS A 59 0.63 -35.83 -5.58
CA LYS A 59 2.02 -35.85 -5.11
C LYS A 59 2.62 -34.45 -5.00
N SER A 60 3.29 -34.18 -3.88
CA SER A 60 4.13 -33.00 -3.69
C SER A 60 5.22 -32.94 -4.75
N THR A 61 4.98 -32.22 -5.84
CA THR A 61 6.09 -31.70 -6.64
C THR A 61 6.85 -30.72 -5.75
N ASN A 62 8.15 -30.93 -5.53
CA ASN A 62 9.08 -30.02 -4.84
C ASN A 62 9.30 -28.71 -5.64
N MET A 63 8.23 -28.13 -6.19
CA MET A 63 8.29 -26.89 -6.92
C MET A 63 8.34 -25.73 -5.93
N THR A 64 9.19 -24.75 -6.17
CA THR A 64 9.30 -23.54 -5.36
C THR A 64 9.00 -22.31 -6.20
N VAL A 65 8.51 -21.26 -5.56
CA VAL A 65 8.30 -19.94 -6.14
C VAL A 65 9.10 -18.90 -5.38
N GLU A 66 9.45 -17.82 -6.07
CA GLU A 66 10.28 -16.75 -5.55
C GLU A 66 9.48 -15.45 -5.44
N PHE A 67 9.55 -14.82 -4.27
CA PHE A 67 9.01 -13.49 -4.03
C PHE A 67 10.15 -12.51 -3.80
N TYR A 68 10.25 -11.50 -4.65
CA TYR A 68 11.26 -10.45 -4.56
C TYR A 68 10.70 -9.29 -3.73
N PRO A 69 11.44 -8.77 -2.75
CA PRO A 69 10.96 -7.64 -1.98
C PRO A 69 10.89 -6.38 -2.84
N ILE A 70 9.90 -5.55 -2.56
CA ILE A 70 9.75 -4.21 -3.13
C ILE A 70 9.26 -3.26 -2.05
N VAL A 71 9.52 -1.98 -2.24
CA VAL A 71 9.02 -0.90 -1.39
C VAL A 71 8.47 0.23 -2.25
N PHE A 72 7.64 1.11 -1.70
CA PHE A 72 7.10 2.25 -2.44
C PHE A 72 8.19 3.19 -2.98
N GLY A 73 9.12 3.60 -2.11
CA GLY A 73 10.06 4.67 -2.41
C GLY A 73 9.42 6.05 -2.50
N PHE A 74 10.07 6.97 -3.21
CA PHE A 74 9.57 8.32 -3.45
C PHE A 74 10.08 8.92 -4.76
N ILE A 75 9.47 10.02 -5.18
CA ILE A 75 9.85 10.75 -6.38
C ILE A 75 11.05 11.67 -6.08
N ASP A 76 12.08 11.59 -6.92
CA ASP A 76 13.37 12.27 -6.76
C ASP A 76 13.26 13.78 -6.52
N GLN A 77 12.23 14.43 -7.09
CA GLN A 77 11.95 15.86 -6.90
C GLN A 77 11.77 16.29 -5.43
N TYR A 78 11.45 15.36 -4.53
CA TYR A 78 11.27 15.66 -3.10
C TYR A 78 12.56 15.60 -2.31
N LEU A 79 13.68 15.15 -2.89
CA LEU A 79 14.99 15.25 -2.24
C LEU A 79 15.55 16.66 -2.36
N PHE A 80 16.35 17.04 -1.37
CA PHE A 80 17.11 18.29 -1.41
C PHE A 80 18.11 18.29 -2.55
N GLU A 81 18.22 19.44 -3.22
CA GLU A 81 19.27 19.69 -4.17
C GLU A 81 20.64 19.59 -3.48
N SER A 82 21.59 18.98 -4.17
CA SER A 82 22.97 18.90 -3.73
C SER A 82 23.72 20.14 -4.20
N ILE A 83 24.65 20.64 -3.39
CA ILE A 83 25.47 21.81 -3.75
C ILE A 83 26.81 21.31 -4.25
N PRO A 84 27.25 21.66 -5.48
CA PRO A 84 28.58 21.31 -5.95
C PRO A 84 29.63 22.04 -5.12
N ARG A 85 30.62 21.30 -4.62
CA ARG A 85 31.75 21.82 -3.84
C ARG A 85 33.06 21.44 -4.52
N GLN A 86 33.97 22.41 -4.62
CA GLN A 86 35.34 22.15 -5.02
C GLN A 86 36.15 21.68 -3.81
N VAL A 87 36.74 20.49 -3.92
CA VAL A 87 37.51 19.85 -2.84
C VAL A 87 38.89 19.46 -3.34
N LEU A 88 39.94 19.91 -2.65
CA LEU A 88 41.32 19.53 -2.92
C LEU A 88 41.69 18.29 -2.08
N ILE A 89 41.95 17.17 -2.74
CA ILE A 89 42.33 15.89 -2.11
C ILE A 89 43.56 15.37 -2.83
N ASN A 90 44.64 15.10 -2.10
CA ASN A 90 45.90 14.61 -2.68
C ASN A 90 46.39 15.44 -3.89
N GLN A 91 46.36 16.77 -3.74
CA GLN A 91 46.72 17.74 -4.80
C GLN A 91 45.83 17.70 -6.06
N GLN A 92 44.70 16.99 -6.03
CA GLN A 92 43.73 16.95 -7.11
C GLN A 92 42.44 17.68 -6.71
N LEU A 93 42.01 18.62 -7.56
CA LEU A 93 40.74 19.30 -7.41
C LEU A 93 39.60 18.40 -7.90
N LYS A 94 38.58 18.19 -7.07
CA LYS A 94 37.39 17.40 -7.39
C LYS A 94 36.14 18.22 -7.14
N ILE A 95 35.11 18.02 -7.98
CA ILE A 95 33.77 18.54 -7.73
C ILE A 95 32.98 17.44 -7.03
N VAL A 96 32.44 17.75 -5.85
CA VAL A 96 31.66 16.82 -5.01
C VAL A 96 30.30 17.44 -4.74
N ASP A 97 29.24 16.70 -5.07
CA ASP A 97 27.86 17.11 -4.81
C ASP A 97 27.50 16.87 -3.33
N GLN A 98 27.52 17.94 -2.55
CA GLN A 98 27.22 17.90 -1.11
C GLN A 98 25.71 17.89 -0.86
N ILE A 99 25.17 16.83 -0.27
CA ILE A 99 23.75 16.78 0.14
C ILE A 99 23.51 17.76 1.28
N CYS A 100 22.57 18.71 1.19
CA CYS A 100 22.33 19.63 2.30
C CYS A 100 21.46 19.02 3.41
N LEU A 101 21.95 19.02 4.65
CA LEU A 101 21.16 18.61 5.81
C LEU A 101 20.32 19.79 6.35
N PRO A 102 19.01 19.61 6.55
CA PRO A 102 18.15 20.68 7.07
C PRO A 102 18.45 21.00 8.53
N LYS A 103 18.28 22.28 8.90
CA LYS A 103 18.33 22.71 10.30
C LYS A 103 17.12 22.18 11.06
N LYS A 104 17.36 21.70 12.28
CA LYS A 104 16.35 21.14 13.17
C LYS A 104 16.06 22.08 14.34
N PHE A 105 14.78 22.25 14.65
CA PHE A 105 14.25 23.15 15.67
C PHE A 105 13.33 22.42 16.67
N LYS A 106 12.77 21.28 16.28
CA LYS A 106 11.91 20.45 17.14
C LYS A 106 12.55 19.08 17.35
N ASP A 107 12.34 18.51 18.53
CA ASP A 107 12.80 17.15 18.84
C ASP A 107 12.07 16.13 17.95
N PHE A 108 10.74 16.22 17.92
CA PHE A 108 9.87 15.39 17.09
C PHE A 108 8.89 16.25 16.28
N SER A 109 8.50 15.74 15.11
CA SER A 109 7.44 16.34 14.30
C SER A 109 6.10 16.23 15.01
N GLU A 110 5.27 17.26 14.89
CA GLU A 110 3.91 17.31 15.43
C GLU A 110 2.93 16.43 14.64
N LEU A 111 3.34 15.92 13.47
CA LEU A 111 2.55 15.01 12.65
C LEU A 111 2.57 13.60 13.24
N ILE A 112 1.53 13.25 14.02
CA ILE A 112 1.48 11.97 14.74
C ILE A 112 0.62 10.96 13.98
N PRO A 113 1.12 9.76 13.63
CA PRO A 113 0.33 8.75 12.95
C PRO A 113 -0.89 8.33 13.78
N GLY A 114 -2.06 8.22 13.13
CA GLY A 114 -3.31 7.82 13.78
C GLY A 114 -4.06 8.94 14.50
N LYS A 115 -3.46 10.13 14.66
CA LYS A 115 -4.10 11.30 15.28
C LYS A 115 -4.54 12.32 14.22
N LEU A 116 -5.79 12.22 13.78
CA LEU A 116 -6.33 13.02 12.67
C LEU A 116 -6.21 14.53 12.90
N GLU A 117 -6.32 14.98 14.15
CA GLU A 117 -6.20 16.37 14.58
C GLU A 117 -4.82 16.99 14.30
N THR A 118 -3.80 16.15 14.07
CA THR A 118 -2.45 16.61 13.71
C THR A 118 -2.29 16.89 12.21
N TYR A 119 -3.21 16.42 11.36
CA TYR A 119 -3.17 16.62 9.89
C TYR A 119 -3.98 17.85 9.49
N LYS A 120 -3.43 19.03 9.80
CA LYS A 120 -4.07 20.33 9.51
C LYS A 120 -3.89 20.80 8.05
N PHE A 121 -3.71 19.86 7.11
CA PHE A 121 -3.31 20.15 5.74
C PHE A 121 -4.43 19.86 4.75
N SER A 122 -4.42 20.62 3.65
CA SER A 122 -5.32 20.44 2.52
C SER A 122 -4.56 19.96 1.29
N PHE A 123 -5.27 19.71 0.19
CA PHE A 123 -4.65 19.36 -1.08
C PHE A 123 -3.53 20.32 -1.53
N GLU A 124 -3.62 21.61 -1.25
CA GLU A 124 -2.66 22.62 -1.73
C GLU A 124 -1.40 22.74 -0.85
N ASN A 125 -1.40 22.18 0.36
CA ASN A 125 -0.39 22.43 1.39
C ASN A 125 0.65 21.30 1.52
N GLU A 126 0.98 20.59 0.45
CA GLU A 126 1.98 19.49 0.52
C GLU A 126 3.35 20.00 0.97
N LEU A 127 3.77 21.18 0.50
CA LEU A 127 5.06 21.76 0.88
C LEU A 127 5.10 22.12 2.38
N ASP A 128 4.01 22.66 2.93
CA ASP A 128 3.93 22.98 4.37
C ASP A 128 3.88 21.71 5.23
N TYR A 129 3.18 20.68 4.75
CA TYR A 129 3.20 19.34 5.36
C TYR A 129 4.63 18.77 5.45
N ARG A 130 5.40 18.87 4.36
CA ARG A 130 6.80 18.41 4.32
C ARG A 130 7.72 19.29 5.18
N ARG A 131 7.48 20.59 5.25
CA ARG A 131 8.23 21.52 6.13
C ARG A 131 8.10 21.14 7.60
N LEU A 132 6.93 20.69 8.07
CA LEU A 132 6.79 20.21 9.45
C LEU A 132 7.74 19.05 9.75
N TYR A 133 7.83 18.05 8.87
CA TYR A 133 8.85 17.02 9.04
C TYR A 133 10.25 17.61 9.02
N ASN A 134 10.57 18.44 8.02
CA ASN A 134 11.91 19.01 7.81
C ASN A 134 12.48 19.71 9.05
N THR A 135 11.64 20.39 9.83
CA THR A 135 12.05 21.13 11.03
C THR A 135 12.36 20.26 12.25
N ALA A 136 12.02 18.97 12.24
CA ALA A 136 12.20 18.08 13.39
C ALA A 136 13.42 17.14 13.23
N TYR A 137 14.06 16.77 14.35
CA TYR A 137 15.06 15.70 14.35
C TYR A 137 14.41 14.36 14.00
N PHE A 138 13.33 14.00 14.70
CA PHE A 138 12.61 12.76 14.45
C PHE A 138 11.18 12.98 13.99
N ALA A 139 10.60 12.01 13.28
CA ALA A 139 9.18 11.97 13.02
C ALA A 139 8.65 10.54 13.19
N ILE A 140 7.51 10.40 13.86
CA ILE A 140 7.00 9.08 14.23
C ILE A 140 6.38 8.40 13.01
N THR A 141 6.77 7.14 12.86
CA THR A 141 6.16 6.21 11.91
C THR A 141 6.03 4.83 12.54
N MET A 142 5.19 3.99 11.96
CA MET A 142 4.85 2.68 12.51
C MET A 142 4.20 1.81 11.45
N LYS A 143 4.13 0.50 11.73
CA LYS A 143 3.22 -0.40 11.04
C LYS A 143 1.78 0.10 11.18
N LYS A 144 1.05 0.17 10.06
CA LYS A 144 -0.41 0.38 10.04
C LYS A 144 -1.08 -0.90 9.58
N SER A 145 -1.79 -0.87 8.44
CA SER A 145 -2.31 -2.05 7.75
C SER A 145 -1.16 -2.94 7.25
N GLY A 146 -0.09 -2.33 6.70
CA GLY A 146 1.18 -2.96 6.36
C GLY A 146 2.38 -2.31 7.07
N TRP A 147 3.55 -2.90 6.88
CA TRP A 147 4.82 -2.36 7.37
C TRP A 147 5.38 -1.28 6.47
N ASP A 148 5.25 -1.41 5.16
CA ASP A 148 5.63 -0.39 4.22
C ASP A 148 4.48 0.61 4.02
N CYS A 149 4.80 1.90 4.10
CA CYS A 149 3.82 2.96 3.93
C CYS A 149 4.49 4.25 3.42
N ASN A 150 3.75 5.07 2.66
CA ASN A 150 4.32 6.26 2.01
C ASN A 150 4.95 7.24 3.02
N ARG A 151 4.43 7.31 4.25
CA ARG A 151 4.95 8.17 5.31
C ARG A 151 6.44 7.99 5.58
N HIS A 152 6.96 6.75 5.50
CA HIS A 152 8.40 6.52 5.69
C HIS A 152 9.21 7.39 4.74
N TYR A 153 8.81 7.38 3.48
CA TYR A 153 9.48 8.10 2.42
C TYR A 153 9.18 9.58 2.45
N GLU A 154 7.99 10.01 2.87
CA GLU A 154 7.69 11.42 3.13
C GLU A 154 8.61 12.01 4.21
N ILE A 155 8.83 11.29 5.30
CA ILE A 155 9.74 11.71 6.38
C ILE A 155 11.19 11.76 5.87
N ILE A 156 11.66 10.70 5.20
CA ILE A 156 13.02 10.60 4.69
C ILE A 156 13.29 11.67 3.64
N SER A 157 12.43 11.81 2.64
CA SER A 157 12.58 12.83 1.58
C SER A 157 12.49 14.24 2.15
N SER A 158 11.75 14.46 3.24
CA SER A 158 11.74 15.74 3.96
C SER A 158 12.98 15.98 4.83
N GLY A 159 13.98 15.10 4.80
CA GLY A 159 15.27 15.32 5.45
C GLY A 159 15.25 15.05 6.96
N THR A 160 14.35 14.18 7.40
CA THR A 160 14.10 13.90 8.83
C THR A 160 14.29 12.42 9.11
N MET A 161 14.77 12.10 10.30
CA MET A 161 14.98 10.71 10.70
C MET A 161 13.63 10.08 11.09
N PRO A 162 13.19 8.99 10.46
CA PRO A 162 12.04 8.25 10.96
C PRO A 162 12.33 7.66 12.33
N PHE A 163 11.46 7.92 13.29
CA PHE A 163 11.39 7.15 14.54
C PHE A 163 10.33 6.07 14.35
N PHE A 164 10.78 4.85 14.10
CA PHE A 164 9.95 3.74 13.67
C PHE A 164 9.60 2.83 14.85
N ASP A 165 8.35 2.91 15.29
CA ASP A 165 7.85 2.13 16.41
C ASP A 165 7.88 0.63 16.08
N LYS A 166 8.52 -0.15 16.96
CA LYS A 166 8.63 -1.61 16.88
C LYS A 166 9.24 -2.12 15.57
N LEU A 167 10.08 -1.33 14.89
CA LEU A 167 10.72 -1.78 13.64
C LEU A 167 11.47 -3.12 13.78
N ASN A 168 11.95 -3.46 14.97
CA ASN A 168 12.58 -4.74 15.30
C ASN A 168 11.65 -5.96 15.20
N THR A 169 10.33 -5.77 15.10
CA THR A 169 9.36 -6.85 14.89
C THR A 169 8.94 -6.99 13.43
N ALA A 170 9.46 -6.16 12.53
CA ALA A 170 9.28 -6.34 11.09
C ALA A 170 10.07 -7.57 10.63
N GLY A 171 9.44 -8.39 9.78
CA GLY A 171 10.08 -9.60 9.27
C GLY A 171 11.36 -9.31 8.48
N ASN A 172 12.19 -10.33 8.31
CA ASN A 172 13.45 -10.25 7.56
C ASN A 172 13.23 -9.83 6.11
N TYR A 173 12.19 -10.34 5.47
CA TYR A 173 11.90 -10.02 4.06
C TYR A 173 11.02 -8.78 3.89
N THR A 174 10.27 -8.40 4.93
CA THR A 174 9.49 -7.16 4.97
C THR A 174 10.39 -5.94 5.16
N LEU A 175 10.16 -4.85 4.40
CA LEU A 175 11.01 -3.65 4.43
C LEU A 175 12.51 -3.94 4.21
N SER A 176 12.86 -5.05 3.54
CA SER A 176 14.25 -5.48 3.39
C SER A 176 15.09 -4.57 2.49
N LEU A 177 14.45 -3.67 1.74
CA LEU A 177 15.11 -2.63 0.96
C LEU A 177 15.33 -1.31 1.74
N LEU A 178 14.83 -1.20 2.96
CA LEU A 178 15.02 -0.05 3.85
C LEU A 178 16.29 -0.25 4.71
N PRO A 179 17.11 0.79 4.99
CA PRO A 179 18.35 0.63 5.76
C PRO A 179 18.05 0.58 7.26
N LYS A 180 17.40 -0.50 7.73
CA LYS A 180 16.94 -0.66 9.13
C LYS A 180 18.05 -0.41 10.15
N SER A 181 19.29 -0.80 9.84
CA SER A 181 20.45 -0.58 10.71
C SER A 181 20.74 0.90 11.00
N ILE A 182 20.59 1.79 10.00
CA ILE A 182 20.75 3.24 10.20
C ILE A 182 19.61 3.77 11.09
N LEU A 183 18.38 3.31 10.85
CA LEU A 183 17.21 3.73 11.61
C LEU A 183 17.32 3.31 13.08
N TYR A 184 17.72 2.07 13.36
CA TYR A 184 17.95 1.61 14.73
C TYR A 184 19.04 2.43 15.42
N ALA A 185 20.19 2.62 14.75
CA ALA A 185 21.30 3.38 15.31
C ALA A 185 20.88 4.81 15.70
N ALA A 186 20.03 5.46 14.88
CA ALA A 186 19.54 6.79 15.17
C ALA A 186 18.52 6.83 16.32
N GLN A 187 17.65 5.83 16.40
CA GLN A 187 16.66 5.71 17.49
C GLN A 187 17.30 5.38 18.85
N THR A 188 18.50 4.80 18.87
CA THR A 188 19.22 4.42 20.09
C THR A 188 20.26 5.44 20.55
N ILE A 189 20.35 6.61 19.91
CA ILE A 189 21.25 7.68 20.37
C ILE A 189 20.85 8.07 21.81
N PRO A 190 21.82 8.18 22.74
CA PRO A 190 21.52 8.61 24.11
C PRO A 190 20.72 9.90 24.17
N GLY A 191 19.73 9.94 25.05
CA GLY A 191 18.84 11.10 25.22
C GLY A 191 17.59 11.09 24.32
N VAL A 192 17.51 10.26 23.27
CA VAL A 192 16.30 10.14 22.45
C VAL A 192 15.24 9.28 23.16
N THR A 193 14.04 9.82 23.39
CA THR A 193 12.99 9.09 24.11
C THR A 193 11.65 9.09 23.37
N ARG A 194 11.11 7.89 23.14
CA ARG A 194 9.79 7.71 22.48
C ARG A 194 8.59 8.06 23.36
N TYR A 195 8.70 7.83 24.67
CA TYR A 195 7.60 7.95 25.63
C TYR A 195 6.94 9.34 25.61
N ASN A 196 7.76 10.39 25.67
CA ASN A 196 7.33 11.79 25.65
C ASN A 196 7.73 12.52 24.36
N MET A 197 8.32 11.81 23.39
CA MET A 197 8.76 12.38 22.10
C MET A 197 9.72 13.56 22.28
N SER A 198 10.70 13.42 23.19
CA SER A 198 11.69 14.47 23.47
C SER A 198 13.13 13.95 23.32
N ILE A 199 14.05 14.90 23.23
CA ILE A 199 15.50 14.66 23.20
C ILE A 199 16.14 15.36 24.40
N ASN A 200 16.88 14.62 25.23
CA ASN A 200 17.78 15.23 26.18
C ASN A 200 19.05 15.71 25.45
N HIS A 201 19.09 17.01 25.12
CA HIS A 201 20.20 17.62 24.37
C HIS A 201 21.55 17.61 25.11
N GLN A 202 21.60 17.34 26.42
CA GLN A 202 22.87 17.15 27.13
C GLN A 202 23.53 15.80 26.81
N LEU A 203 22.74 14.78 26.50
CA LEU A 203 23.21 13.43 26.16
C LEU A 203 23.25 13.18 24.65
N PHE A 204 22.47 13.95 23.89
CA PHE A 204 22.28 13.74 22.46
C PHE A 204 23.47 14.22 21.64
N ASP A 205 24.19 13.27 21.04
CA ASP A 205 25.24 13.59 20.08
C ASP A 205 24.64 14.02 18.73
N ARG A 206 24.59 15.34 18.55
CA ARG A 206 24.12 15.97 17.31
C ARG A 206 25.00 15.62 16.10
N ASN A 207 26.30 15.44 16.27
CA ASN A 207 27.20 15.08 15.18
C ASN A 207 26.94 13.65 14.71
N GLN A 208 26.76 12.72 15.66
CA GLN A 208 26.36 11.34 15.36
C GLN A 208 25.01 11.29 14.63
N TYR A 209 24.00 12.04 15.11
CA TYR A 209 22.71 12.15 14.45
C TYR A 209 22.86 12.65 13.01
N ASN A 210 23.58 13.76 12.80
CA ASN A 210 23.76 14.34 11.46
C ASN A 210 24.48 13.39 10.51
N LEU A 211 25.45 12.62 11.01
CA LEU A 211 26.14 11.62 10.20
C LEU A 211 25.19 10.49 9.78
N LEU A 212 24.37 9.99 10.70
CA LEU A 212 23.36 8.95 10.40
C LEU A 212 22.29 9.46 9.43
N LEU A 213 21.81 10.70 9.61
CA LEU A 213 20.88 11.34 8.68
C LEU A 213 21.52 11.47 7.29
N HIS A 214 22.77 11.91 7.21
CA HIS A 214 23.47 12.03 5.93
C HIS A 214 23.56 10.68 5.21
N ARG A 215 23.94 9.63 5.94
CA ARG A 215 23.97 8.26 5.42
C ARG A 215 22.61 7.79 4.92
N LEU A 216 21.54 8.07 5.66
CA LEU A 216 20.17 7.73 5.27
C LEU A 216 19.75 8.45 3.98
N LEU A 217 19.99 9.76 3.88
CA LEU A 217 19.61 10.54 2.70
C LEU A 217 20.43 10.14 1.47
N TYR A 218 21.73 9.89 1.65
CA TYR A 218 22.57 9.37 0.59
C TYR A 218 22.09 7.99 0.12
N PHE A 219 21.80 7.07 1.04
CA PHE A 219 21.19 5.77 0.70
C PHE A 219 19.87 5.95 -0.05
N ALA A 220 18.99 6.82 0.45
CA ALA A 220 17.67 7.07 -0.14
C ALA A 220 17.77 7.58 -1.59
N LYS A 221 18.66 8.53 -1.86
CA LYS A 221 18.95 9.05 -3.22
C LYS A 221 19.39 7.94 -4.18
N HIS A 222 20.10 6.93 -3.70
CA HIS A 222 20.68 5.87 -4.52
C HIS A 222 19.87 4.57 -4.57
N ARG A 223 18.87 4.39 -3.70
CA ARG A 223 18.12 3.12 -3.57
C ARG A 223 16.61 3.25 -3.43
N LEU A 224 16.11 4.38 -2.97
CA LEU A 224 14.69 4.52 -2.59
C LEU A 224 13.91 5.50 -3.47
N THR A 225 14.54 6.09 -4.50
CA THR A 225 13.76 6.81 -5.51
C THR A 225 13.00 5.81 -6.39
N THR A 226 11.86 6.22 -6.92
CA THR A 226 11.07 5.41 -7.86
C THR A 226 11.90 4.90 -9.04
N VAL A 227 12.78 5.73 -9.60
CA VAL A 227 13.73 5.34 -10.65
C VAL A 227 14.67 4.23 -10.16
N LYS A 228 15.24 4.36 -8.96
CA LYS A 228 16.15 3.36 -8.39
C LYS A 228 15.47 2.05 -8.03
N ILE A 229 14.20 2.08 -7.65
CA ILE A 229 13.41 0.86 -7.43
C ILE A 229 13.14 0.16 -8.76
N VAL A 230 12.79 0.89 -9.82
CA VAL A 230 12.61 0.28 -11.15
C VAL A 230 13.94 -0.23 -11.72
N GLU A 231 15.06 0.46 -11.52
CA GLU A 231 16.39 -0.09 -11.85
C GLU A 231 16.66 -1.41 -11.12
N TYR A 232 16.26 -1.52 -9.85
CA TYR A 232 16.32 -2.78 -9.10
C TYR A 232 15.44 -3.88 -9.72
N ILE A 233 14.18 -3.56 -10.10
CA ILE A 233 13.28 -4.50 -10.79
C ILE A 233 13.94 -5.00 -12.08
N LEU A 234 14.40 -4.09 -12.95
CA LEU A 234 14.99 -4.41 -14.24
C LEU A 234 16.29 -5.22 -14.08
N LYS A 235 17.14 -4.88 -13.09
CA LYS A 235 18.35 -5.65 -12.77
C LYS A 235 18.00 -7.07 -12.30
N THR A 236 16.95 -7.22 -11.49
CA THR A 236 16.48 -8.50 -10.95
C THR A 236 16.04 -9.44 -12.07
N ILE A 237 15.28 -8.93 -13.05
CA ILE A 237 14.86 -9.70 -14.23
C ILE A 237 15.93 -9.78 -15.34
N LYS A 238 17.14 -9.26 -15.09
CA LYS A 238 18.26 -9.20 -16.04
C LYS A 238 17.89 -8.48 -17.35
N TYR A 239 17.03 -7.47 -17.28
CA TYR A 239 16.60 -6.69 -18.44
C TYR A 239 17.63 -5.61 -18.79
N PRO A 240 18.03 -5.47 -20.07
CA PRO A 240 19.10 -4.56 -20.46
C PRO A 240 18.64 -3.09 -20.48
N ILE A 241 18.99 -2.34 -19.42
CA ILE A 241 18.62 -0.93 -19.26
C ILE A 241 19.26 -0.03 -20.34
N LYS A 242 20.48 -0.35 -20.80
CA LYS A 242 21.21 0.47 -21.81
C LYS A 242 20.45 0.62 -23.14
N SER A 243 19.49 -0.26 -23.42
CA SER A 243 18.68 -0.25 -24.64
C SER A 243 17.22 0.13 -24.38
N SER A 244 16.88 0.62 -23.17
CA SER A 244 15.49 0.91 -22.76
C SER A 244 14.75 1.84 -23.73
N LYS A 245 15.47 2.80 -24.34
CA LYS A 245 14.89 3.75 -25.32
C LYS A 245 14.51 3.14 -26.67
N LYS A 246 14.82 1.87 -26.92
CA LYS A 246 14.43 1.13 -28.14
C LYS A 246 13.36 0.08 -27.88
N HIS A 247 12.89 -0.02 -26.64
CA HIS A 247 12.09 -1.13 -26.17
C HIS A 247 10.70 -0.65 -25.78
N SER A 248 9.69 -1.07 -26.54
CA SER A 248 8.29 -0.84 -26.16
C SER A 248 7.95 -1.66 -24.91
N VAL A 249 7.44 -1.02 -23.87
CA VAL A 249 7.04 -1.66 -22.61
C VAL A 249 5.58 -1.36 -22.33
N LEU A 250 4.80 -2.38 -22.00
CA LEU A 250 3.41 -2.22 -21.59
C LEU A 250 3.32 -2.23 -20.06
N TYR A 251 2.72 -1.17 -19.49
CA TYR A 251 2.36 -1.06 -18.08
C TYR A 251 0.85 -1.19 -17.92
N ILE A 252 0.41 -2.24 -17.23
CA ILE A 252 -0.99 -2.54 -16.97
C ILE A 252 -1.37 -1.90 -15.63
N SER A 253 -2.14 -0.81 -15.69
CA SER A 253 -2.65 -0.04 -14.55
C SER A 253 -4.14 -0.33 -14.32
N HIS A 254 -4.75 0.33 -13.34
CA HIS A 254 -6.18 0.34 -13.06
C HIS A 254 -6.63 1.70 -12.52
N GLU A 255 -7.94 1.90 -12.43
CA GLU A 255 -8.58 3.17 -12.07
C GLU A 255 -8.41 3.53 -10.61
N GLU A 256 -8.43 2.55 -9.70
CA GLU A 256 -8.21 2.82 -8.27
C GLU A 256 -6.81 3.41 -8.01
N CYS A 257 -6.74 4.31 -7.04
CA CYS A 257 -5.48 4.81 -6.52
C CYS A 257 -4.78 3.75 -5.66
N ASP A 258 -3.49 3.54 -5.92
CA ASP A 258 -2.60 2.66 -5.18
C ASP A 258 -1.14 3.18 -5.26
N TYR A 259 -0.57 3.55 -4.10
CA TYR A 259 0.79 4.09 -4.03
C TYR A 259 1.82 3.24 -4.77
N MET A 260 1.76 1.91 -4.65
CA MET A 260 2.74 1.06 -5.34
C MET A 260 2.63 1.24 -6.86
N LYS A 261 1.42 1.07 -7.40
CA LYS A 261 1.15 1.26 -8.83
C LYS A 261 1.56 2.66 -9.32
N GLU A 262 1.22 3.72 -8.60
CA GLU A 262 1.57 5.08 -9.03
C GLU A 262 3.08 5.33 -8.99
N PHE A 263 3.77 4.95 -7.91
CA PHE A 263 5.20 5.14 -7.81
C PHE A 263 5.98 4.32 -8.84
N MET A 264 5.55 3.09 -9.10
CA MET A 264 6.15 2.26 -10.14
C MET A 264 5.89 2.83 -11.52
N LEU A 265 4.66 3.28 -11.82
CA LEU A 265 4.36 3.96 -13.07
C LEU A 265 5.25 5.19 -13.28
N HIS A 266 5.46 6.01 -12.24
CA HIS A 266 6.39 7.14 -12.34
C HIS A 266 7.82 6.68 -12.66
N GLY A 267 8.35 5.68 -11.95
CA GLY A 267 9.69 5.16 -12.18
C GLY A 267 9.89 4.58 -13.59
N PHE A 268 8.93 3.78 -14.06
CA PHE A 268 8.94 3.23 -15.42
C PHE A 268 8.85 4.34 -16.46
N THR A 269 8.00 5.36 -16.24
CA THR A 269 7.86 6.49 -17.18
C THR A 269 9.17 7.26 -17.31
N ARG A 270 9.89 7.48 -16.21
CA ARG A 270 11.19 8.17 -16.22
C ARG A 270 12.30 7.38 -16.93
N ILE A 271 12.22 6.05 -16.97
CA ILE A 271 13.24 5.19 -17.60
C ILE A 271 12.97 4.94 -19.09
N PHE A 272 11.71 4.71 -19.45
CA PHE A 272 11.32 4.31 -20.82
C PHE A 272 10.77 5.48 -21.66
N GLU A 273 10.36 6.57 -21.01
CA GLU A 273 9.85 7.79 -21.65
C GLU A 273 8.78 7.46 -22.70
N GLU A 274 9.00 7.84 -23.96
CA GLU A 274 8.08 7.62 -25.08
C GLU A 274 7.78 6.13 -25.35
N ASN A 275 8.62 5.21 -24.89
CA ASN A 275 8.44 3.79 -25.14
C ASN A 275 7.62 3.06 -24.08
N LEU A 276 7.19 3.75 -23.01
CA LEU A 276 6.24 3.19 -22.05
C LEU A 276 4.82 3.43 -22.52
N TYR A 277 4.05 2.35 -22.69
CA TYR A 277 2.62 2.36 -23.02
C TYR A 277 1.83 1.95 -21.78
N VAL A 278 0.81 2.72 -21.42
CA VAL A 278 0.06 2.50 -20.17
C VAL A 278 -1.38 2.13 -20.48
N PHE A 279 -1.81 0.92 -20.11
CA PHE A 279 -3.22 0.57 -20.12
C PHE A 279 -3.92 1.16 -18.90
N LYS A 280 -5.00 1.90 -19.12
CA LYS A 280 -5.72 2.68 -18.08
C LYS A 280 -4.82 3.66 -17.32
N PRO A 281 -4.25 4.68 -18.01
CA PRO A 281 -3.35 5.63 -17.38
C PRO A 281 -4.11 6.52 -16.37
N PRO A 282 -3.59 6.70 -15.14
CA PRO A 282 -4.25 7.50 -14.11
C PRO A 282 -4.09 9.01 -14.39
N LYS A 283 -5.18 9.66 -14.82
CA LYS A 283 -5.19 11.08 -15.21
C LYS A 283 -4.49 12.00 -14.20
N TYR A 284 -4.75 11.79 -12.90
CA TYR A 284 -4.27 12.62 -11.80
C TYR A 284 -2.74 12.69 -11.63
N MET A 285 -1.99 11.77 -12.26
CA MET A 285 -0.53 11.86 -12.28
C MET A 285 -0.01 12.84 -13.34
N TYR A 286 -0.77 13.09 -14.40
CA TYR A 286 -0.35 13.89 -15.55
C TYR A 286 -0.94 15.29 -15.51
N GLU A 287 -2.24 15.41 -15.32
CA GLU A 287 -2.91 16.70 -15.32
C GLU A 287 -4.17 16.68 -14.46
N TYR A 288 -4.56 17.87 -14.04
CA TYR A 288 -5.87 18.12 -13.44
C TYR A 288 -6.65 19.08 -14.32
N PRO A 289 -7.97 18.90 -14.46
CA PRO A 289 -8.82 19.85 -15.16
C PRO A 289 -8.90 21.14 -14.34
N THR A 290 -7.94 22.04 -14.51
CA THR A 290 -8.00 23.41 -13.99
C THR A 290 -9.04 24.27 -14.72
N SER A 291 -9.52 23.80 -15.88
CA SER A 291 -10.52 24.47 -16.72
C SER A 291 -11.96 24.30 -16.25
N LYS A 292 -12.26 23.29 -15.41
CA LYS A 292 -13.48 23.32 -14.62
C LYS A 292 -13.19 24.20 -13.41
N MET A 293 -13.93 25.30 -13.26
CA MET A 293 -14.00 26.01 -11.99
C MET A 293 -14.70 25.09 -10.98
N TRP A 294 -13.94 24.17 -10.39
CA TRP A 294 -14.38 23.47 -9.20
C TRP A 294 -14.28 24.45 -8.04
N THR A 295 -15.31 24.49 -7.22
CA THR A 295 -15.21 25.12 -5.91
C THR A 295 -14.07 24.47 -5.11
N GLN A 296 -13.52 25.18 -4.13
CA GLN A 296 -12.56 24.59 -3.20
C GLN A 296 -13.14 23.34 -2.51
N GLU A 297 -14.45 23.32 -2.26
CA GLU A 297 -15.19 22.20 -1.67
C GLU A 297 -15.20 20.96 -2.58
N GLU A 298 -15.53 21.13 -3.86
CA GLU A 298 -15.56 20.03 -4.85
C GLU A 298 -14.16 19.45 -5.10
N THR A 299 -13.16 20.34 -5.19
CA THR A 299 -11.76 19.94 -5.30
C THR A 299 -11.34 19.14 -4.09
N LYS A 300 -11.65 19.64 -2.89
CA LYS A 300 -11.38 18.96 -1.63
C LYS A 300 -12.12 17.63 -1.52
N ASN A 301 -13.38 17.54 -1.95
CA ASN A 301 -14.18 16.31 -1.91
C ASN A 301 -13.65 15.26 -2.89
N TYR A 302 -13.37 15.63 -4.13
CA TYR A 302 -12.75 14.76 -5.12
C TYR A 302 -11.43 14.20 -4.60
N PHE A 303 -10.55 15.05 -4.07
CA PHE A 303 -9.23 14.59 -3.60
C PHE A 303 -9.25 13.90 -2.25
N LYS A 304 -10.19 14.22 -1.36
CA LYS A 304 -10.36 13.55 -0.07
C LYS A 304 -10.98 12.16 -0.23
N GLN A 305 -11.86 11.98 -1.22
CA GLN A 305 -12.58 10.73 -1.44
C GLN A 305 -11.89 9.82 -2.47
N ALA A 306 -11.20 10.37 -3.48
CA ALA A 306 -10.62 9.58 -4.57
C ALA A 306 -9.09 9.37 -4.48
N LEU A 307 -8.33 10.29 -3.87
CA LEU A 307 -6.87 10.17 -3.75
C LEU A 307 -6.43 9.99 -2.31
N TYR A 308 -5.91 8.81 -2.00
CA TYR A 308 -5.39 8.55 -0.66
C TYR A 308 -4.27 9.55 -0.31
N GLY A 309 -4.39 10.18 0.87
CA GLY A 309 -3.43 11.18 1.34
C GLY A 309 -3.35 12.45 0.48
N PHE A 310 -4.46 12.89 -0.13
CA PHE A 310 -4.53 14.06 -1.00
C PHE A 310 -3.60 14.03 -2.23
N GLY A 311 -3.16 12.83 -2.63
CA GLY A 311 -2.20 12.69 -3.72
C GLY A 311 -0.76 13.02 -3.36
N TYR A 312 -0.45 13.26 -2.08
CA TYR A 312 0.89 13.66 -1.66
C TYR A 312 1.95 12.65 -2.11
N GLY A 313 3.01 13.18 -2.71
CA GLY A 313 4.13 12.41 -3.23
C GLY A 313 3.99 11.92 -4.67
N TYR A 314 2.79 11.88 -5.27
CA TYR A 314 2.63 11.32 -6.63
C TYR A 314 1.74 12.14 -7.58
N LYS A 315 0.86 13.00 -7.07
CA LYS A 315 0.03 13.85 -7.93
C LYS A 315 0.86 14.76 -8.82
N LEU A 316 0.40 14.97 -10.06
CA LEU A 316 1.08 15.79 -11.08
C LEU A 316 2.57 15.47 -11.31
N SER A 317 3.05 14.32 -10.82
CA SER A 317 4.45 13.94 -10.94
C SER A 317 4.87 13.64 -12.39
N LEU A 318 3.89 13.40 -13.26
CA LEU A 318 4.07 13.15 -14.69
C LEU A 318 3.52 14.28 -15.56
N LYS A 319 3.40 15.51 -15.03
CA LYS A 319 2.90 16.67 -15.79
C LYS A 319 3.66 16.99 -17.08
N ASN A 320 4.96 16.69 -17.12
CA ASN A 320 5.76 16.88 -18.33
C ASN A 320 5.54 15.77 -19.39
N TYR A 321 4.69 14.78 -19.07
CA TYR A 321 4.37 13.62 -19.90
C TYR A 321 2.88 13.56 -20.28
N VAL A 322 2.12 14.66 -20.18
CA VAL A 322 0.69 14.72 -20.57
C VAL A 322 0.43 14.16 -21.98
N ARG A 323 1.34 14.38 -22.93
CA ARG A 323 1.26 13.80 -24.29
C ARG A 323 1.18 12.27 -24.30
N LEU A 324 1.84 11.59 -23.34
CA LEU A 324 1.78 10.12 -23.22
C LEU A 324 0.40 9.68 -22.72
N TYR A 325 -0.15 10.40 -21.75
CA TYR A 325 -1.51 10.17 -21.28
C TYR A 325 -2.52 10.30 -22.42
N GLU A 326 -2.46 11.36 -23.22
CA GLU A 326 -3.37 11.55 -24.36
C GLU A 326 -3.21 10.46 -25.43
N ARG A 327 -1.97 10.07 -25.74
CA ARG A 327 -1.68 8.95 -26.63
C ARG A 327 -2.31 7.66 -26.12
N ASP A 328 -2.07 7.31 -24.86
CA ASP A 328 -2.47 6.03 -24.29
C ASP A 328 -3.98 5.99 -24.01
N LYS A 329 -4.57 7.09 -23.57
CA LYS A 329 -6.02 7.24 -23.46
C LYS A 329 -6.72 7.05 -24.80
N LYS A 330 -6.15 7.50 -25.92
CA LYS A 330 -6.74 7.30 -27.24
C LYS A 330 -6.49 5.88 -27.78
N ASN A 331 -5.26 5.41 -27.68
CA ASN A 331 -4.79 4.21 -28.37
C ASN A 331 -4.99 2.91 -27.58
N LEU A 332 -5.17 3.01 -26.26
CA LEU A 332 -5.18 1.89 -25.32
C LEU A 332 -6.40 1.92 -24.41
N HIS A 333 -7.46 2.68 -24.75
CA HIS A 333 -8.74 2.57 -24.05
C HIS A 333 -9.48 1.28 -24.40
N ASP A 334 -9.30 0.80 -25.63
CA ASP A 334 -9.88 -0.44 -26.12
C ASP A 334 -8.97 -1.63 -25.78
N GLU A 335 -9.51 -2.55 -24.98
CA GLU A 335 -8.85 -3.78 -24.56
C GLU A 335 -8.46 -4.65 -25.76
N THR A 336 -9.23 -4.64 -26.85
CA THR A 336 -8.97 -5.47 -28.04
C THR A 336 -7.67 -5.08 -28.76
N ILE A 337 -7.33 -3.79 -28.78
CA ILE A 337 -6.08 -3.30 -29.37
C ILE A 337 -4.88 -3.82 -28.58
N ILE A 338 -4.98 -3.76 -27.25
CA ILE A 338 -3.92 -4.26 -26.38
C ILE A 338 -3.78 -5.77 -26.52
N GLU A 339 -4.88 -6.52 -26.54
CA GLU A 339 -4.83 -7.95 -26.77
C GLU A 339 -4.15 -8.30 -28.09
N LYS A 340 -4.48 -7.59 -29.17
CA LYS A 340 -3.85 -7.78 -30.47
C LYS A 340 -2.35 -7.52 -30.41
N ASN A 341 -1.93 -6.45 -29.73
CA ASN A 341 -0.52 -6.11 -29.56
C ASN A 341 0.23 -7.13 -28.67
N ILE A 342 -0.42 -7.69 -27.65
CA ILE A 342 0.12 -8.78 -26.85
C ILE A 342 0.29 -10.04 -27.71
N LYS A 343 -0.74 -10.44 -28.45
CA LYS A 343 -0.69 -11.61 -29.36
C LYS A 343 0.42 -11.47 -30.41
N ALA A 344 0.59 -10.27 -30.95
CA ALA A 344 1.65 -9.94 -31.92
C ALA A 344 3.06 -9.77 -31.30
N LYS A 345 3.18 -9.84 -29.97
CA LYS A 345 4.43 -9.63 -29.22
C LYS A 345 5.09 -8.26 -29.48
N ASN A 346 4.29 -7.21 -29.59
CA ASN A 346 4.75 -5.85 -29.87
C ASN A 346 5.48 -5.18 -28.68
N TYR A 347 5.46 -5.80 -27.50
CA TYR A 347 6.14 -5.30 -26.33
C TYR A 347 7.34 -6.18 -25.99
N SER A 348 8.40 -5.56 -25.49
CA SER A 348 9.61 -6.23 -25.01
C SER A 348 9.54 -6.65 -23.54
N LEU A 349 8.53 -6.13 -22.82
CA LEU A 349 8.28 -6.35 -21.40
C LEU A 349 6.82 -5.99 -21.10
N ILE A 350 6.15 -6.80 -20.28
CA ILE A 350 4.82 -6.52 -19.75
C ILE A 350 4.93 -6.40 -18.22
N VAL A 351 4.43 -5.31 -17.69
CA VAL A 351 4.46 -4.98 -16.27
C VAL A 351 3.03 -4.86 -15.76
N PHE A 352 2.64 -5.73 -14.83
CA PHE A 352 1.40 -5.58 -14.08
C PHE A 352 1.67 -4.71 -12.86
N GLY A 353 1.18 -3.47 -12.88
CA GLY A 353 1.39 -2.49 -11.79
C GLY A 353 0.71 -2.87 -10.48
N SER A 354 -0.36 -3.66 -10.57
CA SER A 354 -0.99 -4.36 -9.43
C SER A 354 -1.65 -5.64 -9.95
N ILE A 355 -0.97 -6.78 -9.78
CA ILE A 355 -1.47 -8.06 -10.31
C ILE A 355 -2.73 -8.54 -9.57
N ILE A 356 -2.86 -8.21 -8.28
CA ILE A 356 -4.04 -8.63 -7.49
C ILE A 356 -5.28 -7.84 -7.89
N ARG A 357 -5.15 -6.53 -8.17
CA ARG A 357 -6.30 -5.69 -8.53
C ARG A 357 -6.63 -5.72 -10.02
N ASN A 358 -5.65 -5.95 -10.90
CA ASN A 358 -5.90 -6.07 -12.33
C ASN A 358 -5.08 -7.19 -12.97
N ASN A 359 -5.70 -8.36 -13.12
CA ASN A 359 -5.15 -9.54 -13.79
C ASN A 359 -5.85 -9.86 -15.13
N LYS A 360 -6.70 -8.99 -15.67
CA LYS A 360 -7.55 -9.29 -16.84
C LYS A 360 -6.75 -9.82 -18.04
N LEU A 361 -5.63 -9.17 -18.34
CA LEU A 361 -4.74 -9.52 -19.45
C LEU A 361 -3.71 -10.61 -19.09
N PHE A 362 -3.71 -11.12 -17.85
CA PHE A 362 -2.70 -12.07 -17.37
C PHE A 362 -2.76 -13.40 -18.13
N SER A 363 -3.94 -14.01 -18.23
CA SER A 363 -4.13 -15.29 -18.93
C SER A 363 -3.73 -15.23 -20.41
N LEU A 364 -3.92 -14.08 -21.05
CA LEU A 364 -3.44 -13.85 -22.42
C LEU A 364 -1.92 -13.67 -22.44
N THR A 365 -1.39 -12.87 -21.53
CA THR A 365 0.05 -12.56 -21.45
C THR A 365 0.88 -13.84 -21.30
N ILE A 366 0.51 -14.73 -20.39
CA ILE A 366 1.26 -15.97 -20.13
C ILE A 366 1.23 -16.97 -21.30
N LYS A 367 0.27 -16.85 -22.23
CA LYS A 367 0.22 -17.67 -23.46
C LYS A 367 1.23 -17.22 -24.52
N HIS A 368 1.64 -15.94 -24.49
CA HIS A 368 2.45 -15.34 -25.55
C HIS A 368 3.84 -14.91 -25.09
N TYR A 369 4.03 -14.64 -23.80
CA TYR A 369 5.27 -14.13 -23.23
C TYR A 369 5.93 -15.13 -22.29
N GLU A 370 7.25 -15.19 -22.37
CA GLU A 370 8.08 -15.94 -21.42
C GLU A 370 8.15 -15.26 -20.04
N ARG A 371 8.42 -16.04 -19.00
CA ARG A 371 8.48 -15.56 -17.60
C ARG A 371 9.41 -14.36 -17.40
N SER A 372 10.55 -14.33 -18.09
CA SER A 372 11.54 -13.25 -18.00
C SER A 372 11.04 -11.90 -18.54
N ARG A 373 9.90 -11.90 -19.24
CA ARG A 373 9.28 -10.73 -19.88
C ARG A 373 8.03 -10.27 -19.16
N ILE A 374 7.72 -10.85 -18.00
CA ILE A 374 6.52 -10.55 -17.22
C ILE A 374 6.95 -10.14 -15.82
N VAL A 375 6.65 -8.89 -15.46
CA VAL A 375 6.84 -8.34 -14.12
C VAL A 375 5.49 -8.23 -13.43
N LEU A 376 5.40 -8.75 -12.22
CA LEU A 376 4.18 -8.76 -11.42
C LEU A 376 4.46 -7.98 -10.14
N ILE A 377 3.78 -6.85 -9.97
CA ILE A 377 3.90 -6.03 -8.75
C ILE A 377 2.67 -6.29 -7.89
N ASP A 378 2.92 -6.60 -6.63
CA ASP A 378 1.90 -6.78 -5.59
C ASP A 378 2.16 -5.83 -4.42
N GLY A 379 1.33 -4.80 -4.38
CA GLY A 379 1.33 -3.79 -3.33
C GLY A 379 0.32 -4.07 -2.22
N GLU A 380 -0.35 -5.23 -2.15
CA GLU A 380 -1.41 -5.48 -1.17
C GLU A 380 -0.90 -5.74 0.24
N ASP A 381 -1.67 -5.29 1.24
CA ASP A 381 -1.42 -5.63 2.66
C ASP A 381 -1.88 -7.05 3.01
N ASP A 382 -2.85 -7.60 2.26
CA ASP A 382 -3.41 -8.92 2.54
C ASP A 382 -2.40 -10.00 2.18
N LEU A 383 -1.85 -10.72 3.16
CA LEU A 383 -0.86 -11.78 2.97
C LEU A 383 -1.45 -13.10 2.44
N LYS A 384 -2.78 -13.24 2.41
CA LYS A 384 -3.49 -14.51 2.20
C LYS A 384 -4.06 -14.70 0.79
N HIS A 385 -3.73 -13.84 -0.16
CA HIS A 385 -4.26 -13.96 -1.51
C HIS A 385 -3.82 -15.28 -2.17
N LYS A 386 -4.79 -16.16 -2.45
CA LYS A 386 -4.58 -17.55 -2.89
C LYS A 386 -3.78 -17.69 -4.20
N ASP A 387 -3.90 -16.72 -5.10
CA ASP A 387 -3.35 -16.84 -6.46
C ASP A 387 -1.88 -16.40 -6.58
N ARG A 388 -1.25 -15.91 -5.50
CA ARG A 388 0.15 -15.43 -5.53
C ARG A 388 1.14 -16.47 -6.02
N SER A 389 1.05 -17.67 -5.46
CA SER A 389 1.93 -18.79 -5.81
C SER A 389 1.74 -19.20 -7.26
N GLU A 390 0.53 -19.07 -7.81
CA GLU A 390 0.28 -19.36 -9.21
C GLU A 390 0.84 -18.27 -10.11
N TYR A 391 0.59 -17.00 -9.80
CA TYR A 391 1.16 -15.86 -10.55
C TYR A 391 2.69 -15.87 -10.56
N ALA A 392 3.31 -16.19 -9.42
CA ALA A 392 4.76 -16.28 -9.28
C ALA A 392 5.42 -17.40 -10.09
N LYS A 393 4.65 -18.28 -10.77
CA LYS A 393 5.18 -19.23 -11.77
C LYS A 393 5.43 -18.58 -13.12
N TRP A 394 4.61 -17.62 -13.49
CA TRP A 394 4.57 -17.11 -14.87
C TRP A 394 5.25 -15.77 -15.04
N GLY A 395 5.63 -15.09 -13.96
CA GLY A 395 6.41 -13.85 -14.01
C GLY A 395 7.35 -13.71 -12.82
N THR A 396 8.19 -12.67 -12.86
CA THR A 396 8.98 -12.28 -11.69
C THR A 396 8.10 -11.47 -10.75
N TYR A 397 7.92 -11.98 -9.52
CA TYR A 397 6.93 -11.48 -8.59
C TYR A 397 7.56 -10.60 -7.51
N PHE A 398 7.18 -9.32 -7.49
CA PHE A 398 7.61 -8.34 -6.50
C PHE A 398 6.50 -8.12 -5.49
N LEU A 399 6.76 -8.44 -4.21
CA LEU A 399 5.78 -8.38 -3.14
C LEU A 399 6.24 -7.40 -2.05
N ARG A 400 5.37 -6.46 -1.69
CA ARG A 400 5.66 -5.42 -0.68
C ARG A 400 5.79 -6.00 0.73
N GLU A 401 4.80 -6.80 1.13
CA GLU A 401 4.71 -7.38 2.47
C GLU A 401 5.05 -8.87 2.40
N ILE A 402 6.34 -9.21 2.39
CA ILE A 402 6.77 -10.61 2.37
C ILE A 402 6.82 -11.14 3.81
N PRO A 403 6.03 -12.17 4.17
CA PRO A 403 6.09 -12.81 5.47
C PRO A 403 7.33 -13.70 5.59
N ASP A 404 7.89 -13.78 6.79
CA ASP A 404 9.04 -14.65 7.05
C ASP A 404 8.67 -16.13 6.94
N ASN A 405 7.43 -16.47 7.27
CA ASN A 405 6.87 -17.78 7.08
C ASN A 405 5.98 -17.81 5.83
N CYS A 406 6.25 -18.74 4.92
CA CYS A 406 5.43 -18.96 3.72
C CYS A 406 4.03 -19.50 4.07
N ASP A 407 3.78 -19.90 5.32
CA ASP A 407 2.46 -20.31 5.80
C ASP A 407 1.39 -19.22 5.70
N ALA A 408 1.78 -17.94 5.66
CA ALA A 408 0.82 -16.86 5.43
C ALA A 408 0.27 -16.85 3.99
N PHE A 409 0.95 -17.47 3.03
CA PHE A 409 0.45 -17.77 1.68
C PHE A 409 -0.36 -19.08 1.64
N ILE A 410 -0.37 -19.83 2.73
CA ILE A 410 -1.19 -21.03 2.87
C ILE A 410 -2.59 -20.58 3.25
N HIS A 411 -3.57 -21.06 2.49
CA HIS A 411 -4.99 -20.90 2.74
C HIS A 411 -5.32 -20.84 4.25
N PRO A 412 -6.10 -19.86 4.72
CA PRO A 412 -7.10 -20.18 5.72
C PRO A 412 -8.11 -21.08 5.00
N SER A 413 -8.02 -22.38 5.20
CA SER A 413 -9.19 -23.21 5.01
C SER A 413 -10.23 -22.67 6.00
N GLU A 414 -11.15 -21.85 5.49
CA GLU A 414 -12.29 -21.22 6.16
C GLU A 414 -12.04 -19.84 6.81
N ASP A 415 -12.90 -18.87 6.46
CA ASP A 415 -13.17 -17.64 7.24
C ASP A 415 -13.45 -18.05 8.70
N VAL A 416 -12.98 -17.28 9.68
CA VAL A 416 -13.14 -17.58 11.11
C VAL A 416 -14.61 -17.84 11.45
N GLU A 417 -15.54 -17.08 10.88
CA GLU A 417 -16.98 -17.32 11.05
C GLU A 417 -17.44 -18.59 10.38
N ARG A 418 -16.95 -18.86 9.18
CA ARG A 418 -17.30 -20.04 8.41
C ARG A 418 -16.77 -21.31 9.07
N PHE A 419 -15.59 -21.24 9.68
CA PHE A 419 -15.00 -22.29 10.49
C PHE A 419 -15.84 -22.54 11.74
N LEU A 420 -16.13 -21.49 12.52
CA LEU A 420 -16.94 -21.64 13.73
C LEU A 420 -18.35 -22.17 13.41
N LYS A 421 -18.95 -21.71 12.31
CA LYS A 421 -20.24 -22.21 11.80
C LYS A 421 -20.13 -23.66 11.30
N SER A 422 -19.02 -24.05 10.66
CA SER A 422 -18.81 -25.43 10.21
C SER A 422 -18.70 -26.39 11.40
N ILE A 423 -18.04 -25.98 12.49
CA ILE A 423 -18.02 -26.75 13.73
C ILE A 423 -19.42 -26.82 14.35
N LYS A 424 -20.12 -25.69 14.51
CA LYS A 424 -21.50 -25.67 15.06
C LYS A 424 -22.49 -26.52 14.27
N ASN A 425 -22.38 -26.52 12.94
CA ASN A 425 -23.22 -27.33 12.06
C ASN A 425 -22.96 -28.83 12.24
N ILE A 426 -21.71 -29.24 12.50
CA ILE A 426 -21.35 -30.64 12.73
C ILE A 426 -21.84 -31.10 14.10
N THR A 427 -21.73 -30.23 15.10
CA THR A 427 -21.96 -30.62 16.49
C THR A 427 -23.41 -30.42 16.94
N LYS A 428 -24.29 -29.86 16.08
CA LYS A 428 -25.68 -29.49 16.42
C LYS A 428 -25.77 -28.78 17.78
N ALA A 429 -24.75 -27.97 18.10
CA ALA A 429 -24.52 -27.47 19.45
C ALA A 429 -25.57 -26.43 19.85
N ASN A 430 -26.64 -26.89 20.48
CA ASN A 430 -27.58 -26.08 21.25
C ASN A 430 -27.55 -26.40 22.75
N ASP A 431 -26.76 -27.38 23.20
CA ASP A 431 -26.74 -27.81 24.60
C ASP A 431 -25.32 -27.96 25.15
N GLU A 432 -25.12 -27.48 26.38
CA GLU A 432 -23.82 -27.29 27.05
C GLU A 432 -23.15 -28.59 27.56
N SER A 433 -23.62 -29.78 27.15
CA SER A 433 -23.21 -31.06 27.76
C SER A 433 -22.00 -31.77 27.11
N GLU A 434 -21.61 -31.45 25.86
CA GLU A 434 -20.55 -32.17 25.11
C GLU A 434 -19.33 -31.32 24.73
N ASN A 435 -18.86 -30.46 25.64
CA ASN A 435 -17.82 -29.46 25.34
C ASN A 435 -16.44 -30.03 24.93
N GLN A 436 -16.05 -31.21 25.41
CA GLN A 436 -14.70 -31.75 25.16
C GLN A 436 -14.56 -32.36 23.77
N GLU A 437 -15.59 -33.06 23.27
CA GLU A 437 -15.58 -33.66 21.93
C GLU A 437 -15.59 -32.58 20.84
N ILE A 438 -16.35 -31.49 21.05
CA ILE A 438 -16.38 -30.33 20.17
C ILE A 438 -14.98 -29.70 20.04
N LEU A 439 -14.25 -29.60 21.15
CA LEU A 439 -12.88 -29.06 21.17
C LEU A 439 -11.89 -29.97 20.43
N GLU A 440 -12.03 -31.29 20.51
CA GLU A 440 -11.21 -32.24 19.74
C GLU A 440 -11.55 -32.21 18.23
N ILE A 441 -12.84 -32.10 17.87
CA ILE A 441 -13.27 -31.90 16.48
C ILE A 441 -12.70 -30.60 15.91
N ALA A 442 -12.77 -29.51 16.69
CA ALA A 442 -12.17 -28.24 16.32
C ALA A 442 -10.66 -28.40 16.14
N ARG A 443 -9.97 -29.02 17.10
CA ARG A 443 -8.52 -29.27 17.02
C ARG A 443 -8.12 -30.08 15.79
N GLY A 444 -8.90 -31.09 15.41
CA GLY A 444 -8.66 -31.93 14.23
C GLY A 444 -8.83 -31.20 12.90
N LYS A 445 -9.64 -30.13 12.87
CA LYS A 445 -9.87 -29.29 11.69
C LYS A 445 -8.96 -28.07 11.58
N LEU A 446 -8.25 -27.72 12.67
CA LEU A 446 -7.29 -26.61 12.65
C LEU A 446 -6.06 -26.98 11.82
N ILE A 447 -5.61 -26.04 10.99
CA ILE A 447 -4.31 -26.12 10.31
C ILE A 447 -3.16 -26.16 11.33
N PRO A 448 -1.97 -26.68 10.99
CA PRO A 448 -0.89 -26.93 11.97
C PRO A 448 -0.52 -25.75 12.86
N SER A 449 -0.46 -24.53 12.31
CA SER A 449 -0.13 -23.32 13.08
C SER A 449 -1.21 -22.92 14.09
N ALA A 450 -2.48 -23.04 13.71
CA ALA A 450 -3.62 -22.81 14.61
C ALA A 450 -3.78 -23.95 15.61
N GLY A 451 -3.45 -25.19 15.21
CA GLY A 451 -3.38 -26.36 16.09
C GLY A 451 -2.33 -26.21 17.18
N LEU A 452 -1.12 -25.76 16.85
CA LEU A 452 -0.08 -25.42 17.82
C LEU A 452 -0.53 -24.35 18.83
N TRP A 453 -1.20 -23.31 18.35
CA TRP A 453 -1.79 -22.30 19.23
C TRP A 453 -2.86 -22.89 20.14
N PHE A 454 -3.72 -23.76 19.61
CA PHE A 454 -4.75 -24.45 20.38
C PHE A 454 -4.13 -25.31 21.47
N ASP A 455 -3.12 -26.13 21.14
CA ASP A 455 -2.46 -27.04 22.09
C ASP A 455 -1.81 -26.26 23.25
N ASN A 456 -1.14 -25.15 22.94
CA ASN A 456 -0.53 -24.25 23.94
C ASN A 456 -1.56 -23.58 24.87
N LYS A 457 -2.83 -23.52 24.47
CA LYS A 457 -3.93 -22.90 25.22
C LYS A 457 -5.00 -23.89 25.64
N LYS A 458 -4.79 -25.20 25.42
CA LYS A 458 -5.80 -26.25 25.62
C LYS A 458 -6.39 -26.23 27.03
N ASN A 459 -5.55 -26.00 28.04
CA ASN A 459 -5.97 -25.92 29.44
C ASN A 459 -6.87 -24.70 29.77
N ASN A 460 -6.93 -23.71 28.88
CA ASN A 460 -7.77 -22.51 29.02
C ASN A 460 -9.15 -22.68 28.38
N PHE A 461 -9.38 -23.74 27.61
CA PHE A 461 -10.66 -23.99 26.92
C PHE A 461 -11.45 -25.02 27.73
N LYS A 462 -12.29 -24.55 28.66
CA LYS A 462 -13.14 -25.45 29.47
C LYS A 462 -14.49 -25.71 28.80
N LYS A 463 -14.96 -24.74 28.00
CA LYS A 463 -16.16 -24.85 27.17
C LYS A 463 -15.91 -24.32 25.75
N TRP A 464 -16.76 -24.71 24.81
CA TRP A 464 -16.70 -24.23 23.43
C TRP A 464 -16.66 -22.69 23.33
N ALA A 465 -17.43 -22.01 24.17
CA ALA A 465 -17.46 -20.55 24.22
C ALA A 465 -16.09 -19.92 24.53
N ASP A 466 -15.27 -20.57 25.39
CA ASP A 466 -13.93 -20.07 25.73
C ASP A 466 -13.00 -20.14 24.51
N PHE A 467 -13.07 -21.25 23.76
CA PHE A 467 -12.35 -21.41 22.50
C PHE A 467 -12.87 -20.44 21.44
N GLU A 468 -14.19 -20.31 21.26
CA GLU A 468 -14.79 -19.42 20.27
C GLU A 468 -14.35 -17.97 20.49
N ILE A 469 -14.39 -17.47 21.73
CA ILE A 469 -13.94 -16.11 22.09
C ILE A 469 -12.44 -15.97 21.83
N ALA A 470 -11.62 -16.91 22.29
CA ALA A 470 -10.17 -16.84 22.11
C ALA A 470 -9.75 -16.94 20.63
N PHE A 471 -10.45 -17.78 19.86
CA PHE A 471 -10.22 -17.99 18.44
C PHE A 471 -10.62 -16.76 17.62
N ARG A 472 -11.79 -16.18 17.90
CA ARG A 472 -12.21 -14.88 17.36
C ARG A 472 -11.17 -13.81 17.70
N ASN A 473 -10.82 -13.63 18.97
CA ASN A 473 -9.85 -12.59 19.36
C ASN A 473 -8.47 -12.76 18.71
N ARG A 474 -8.06 -14.00 18.40
CA ARG A 474 -6.75 -14.30 17.83
C ARG A 474 -6.69 -14.19 16.32
N TYR A 475 -7.78 -14.55 15.63
CA TYR A 475 -7.81 -14.74 14.18
C TYR A 475 -8.85 -13.88 13.45
N PHE A 476 -9.83 -13.32 14.16
CA PHE A 476 -10.78 -12.34 13.63
C PHE A 476 -10.08 -10.99 13.46
N SER A 477 -10.06 -10.49 12.23
CA SER A 477 -9.35 -9.26 11.90
C SER A 477 -10.27 -8.05 12.09
N ALA A 478 -9.94 -7.17 13.04
CA ALA A 478 -10.59 -5.85 13.16
C ALA A 478 -10.51 -5.03 11.86
N THR A 479 -9.52 -5.29 11.01
CA THR A 479 -9.37 -4.66 9.69
C THR A 479 -10.45 -5.11 8.71
N MET A 480 -10.98 -6.33 8.85
CA MET A 480 -12.08 -6.84 8.03
C MET A 480 -13.40 -6.14 8.40
N ILE A 481 -13.65 -5.95 9.70
CA ILE A 481 -14.81 -5.17 10.20
C ILE A 481 -14.73 -3.74 9.68
N HIS A 482 -13.56 -3.09 9.78
CA HIS A 482 -13.40 -1.74 9.23
C HIS A 482 -13.64 -1.69 7.71
N LYS A 483 -13.16 -2.67 6.93
CA LYS A 483 -13.43 -2.73 5.48
C LYS A 483 -14.92 -2.94 5.19
N LYS A 484 -15.60 -3.85 5.91
CA LYS A 484 -17.04 -4.09 5.76
C LYS A 484 -17.85 -2.88 6.19
N PHE A 485 -17.47 -2.22 7.28
CA PHE A 485 -18.08 -0.98 7.76
C PHE A 485 -17.88 0.16 6.76
N SER A 486 -16.69 0.31 6.17
CA SER A 486 -16.46 1.26 5.07
C SER A 486 -17.30 0.95 3.84
N LYS A 487 -17.45 -0.34 3.48
CA LYS A 487 -18.32 -0.77 2.37
C LYS A 487 -19.79 -0.45 2.66
N LEU A 488 -20.25 -0.69 3.90
CA LEU A 488 -21.59 -0.33 4.37
C LEU A 488 -21.83 1.18 4.31
N GLN A 489 -20.87 2.00 4.76
CA GLN A 489 -20.97 3.47 4.71
C GLN A 489 -21.02 4.03 3.28
N GLN A 490 -20.45 3.33 2.31
CA GLN A 490 -20.40 3.74 0.90
C GLN A 490 -21.53 3.14 0.06
N ARG A 491 -22.38 2.30 0.65
CA ARG A 491 -23.43 1.58 -0.06
C ARG A 491 -24.62 2.51 -0.34
N ILE A 492 -24.85 2.80 -1.62
CA ILE A 492 -25.98 3.57 -2.14
C ILE A 492 -26.68 2.68 -3.18
N GLN A 493 -28.00 2.74 -3.27
CA GLN A 493 -28.80 2.06 -4.29
C GLN A 493 -28.44 2.61 -5.68
N LEU A 494 -28.13 1.73 -6.63
CA LEU A 494 -27.86 2.14 -8.02
C LEU A 494 -29.18 2.47 -8.74
N HIS A 495 -29.09 3.29 -9.80
CA HIS A 495 -30.26 3.73 -10.58
C HIS A 495 -31.13 2.57 -11.08
N ASP A 496 -30.49 1.51 -11.61
CA ASP A 496 -31.18 0.34 -12.17
C ASP A 496 -31.26 -0.85 -11.19
N GLU A 497 -30.93 -0.62 -9.91
CA GLU A 497 -30.92 -1.69 -8.91
C GLU A 497 -32.29 -1.83 -8.21
N PRO A 498 -32.86 -3.04 -8.18
CA PRO A 498 -34.08 -3.30 -7.40
C PRO A 498 -33.89 -2.97 -5.92
N VAL A 499 -34.89 -2.31 -5.32
CA VAL A 499 -34.81 -1.86 -3.92
C VAL A 499 -34.63 -3.04 -2.96
N THR A 500 -35.17 -4.20 -3.32
CA THR A 500 -35.01 -5.46 -2.58
C THR A 500 -33.56 -5.95 -2.57
N SER A 501 -32.87 -5.90 -3.71
CA SER A 501 -31.46 -6.29 -3.82
C SER A 501 -30.58 -5.38 -2.97
N TYR A 502 -30.82 -4.07 -3.03
CA TYR A 502 -30.14 -3.09 -2.18
C TYR A 502 -30.37 -3.37 -0.68
N ILE A 503 -31.63 -3.62 -0.29
CA ILE A 503 -32.00 -3.89 1.10
C ILE A 503 -31.30 -5.17 1.60
N ASP A 504 -31.36 -6.26 0.84
CA ASP A 504 -30.76 -7.54 1.21
C ASP A 504 -29.24 -7.42 1.38
N ASP A 505 -28.57 -6.69 0.49
CA ASP A 505 -27.14 -6.41 0.57
C ASP A 505 -26.76 -5.64 1.84
N VAL A 506 -27.51 -4.58 2.17
CA VAL A 506 -27.25 -3.77 3.37
C VAL A 506 -27.51 -4.57 4.64
N ILE A 507 -28.57 -5.38 4.69
CA ILE A 507 -28.86 -6.28 5.81
C ILE A 507 -27.72 -7.28 5.99
N ASN A 508 -27.26 -7.90 4.90
CA ASN A 508 -26.16 -8.86 4.95
C ASN A 508 -24.87 -8.19 5.43
N LEU A 509 -24.53 -7.01 4.92
CA LEU A 509 -23.36 -6.25 5.37
C LEU A 509 -23.44 -5.88 6.86
N CYS A 510 -24.60 -5.41 7.33
CA CYS A 510 -24.85 -5.09 8.74
C CYS A 510 -24.68 -6.33 9.64
N ARG A 511 -25.31 -7.45 9.29
CA ARG A 511 -25.26 -8.70 10.06
C ARG A 511 -23.89 -9.38 10.02
N GLU A 512 -23.11 -9.15 8.96
CA GLU A 512 -21.72 -9.59 8.87
C GLU A 512 -20.75 -8.74 9.73
N ILE A 513 -21.12 -7.51 10.07
CA ILE A 513 -20.36 -6.61 10.96
C ILE A 513 -20.72 -6.89 12.41
N ASP A 514 -22.02 -6.96 12.72
CA ASP A 514 -22.56 -7.30 14.03
C ASP A 514 -23.83 -8.16 13.85
N PRO A 515 -23.77 -9.47 14.19
CA PRO A 515 -24.93 -10.36 14.11
C PRO A 515 -26.12 -9.92 14.97
N ASN A 516 -25.90 -9.08 16.00
CA ASN A 516 -26.90 -8.61 16.95
C ASN A 516 -27.33 -7.15 16.69
N ILE A 517 -26.97 -6.57 15.54
CA ILE A 517 -27.36 -5.20 15.17
C ILE A 517 -28.89 -5.05 15.17
N SER A 518 -29.39 -3.96 15.74
CA SER A 518 -30.84 -3.71 15.81
C SER A 518 -31.41 -3.28 14.45
N ASP A 519 -32.67 -3.64 14.21
CA ASP A 519 -33.41 -3.22 13.01
C ASP A 519 -33.39 -1.70 12.81
N SER A 520 -33.47 -0.92 13.89
CA SER A 520 -33.39 0.56 13.84
C SER A 520 -32.08 1.07 13.23
N ILE A 521 -30.95 0.43 13.53
CA ILE A 521 -29.64 0.82 12.99
C ILE A 521 -29.54 0.38 11.53
N ILE A 522 -30.05 -0.81 11.19
CA ILE A 522 -30.12 -1.26 9.79
C ILE A 522 -30.94 -0.28 8.95
N ILE A 523 -32.13 0.12 9.44
CA ILE A 523 -33.02 1.08 8.79
C ILE A 523 -32.33 2.42 8.57
N GLN A 524 -31.54 2.90 9.56
CA GLN A 524 -30.75 4.12 9.39
C GLN A 524 -29.74 4.01 8.23
N HIS A 525 -29.06 2.86 8.10
CA HIS A 525 -28.16 2.63 6.96
C HIS A 525 -28.90 2.53 5.64
N LEU A 526 -30.06 1.86 5.60
CA LEU A 526 -30.91 1.78 4.42
C LEU A 526 -31.37 3.17 3.96
N MET A 527 -31.86 4.01 4.87
CA MET A 527 -32.29 5.40 4.60
C MET A 527 -31.16 6.31 4.09
N ASN A 528 -29.92 6.03 4.45
CA ASN A 528 -28.78 6.83 4.01
C ASN A 528 -28.41 6.59 2.55
N GLY A 529 -28.69 5.40 2.01
CA GLY A 529 -28.30 5.02 0.65
C GLY A 529 -29.45 4.70 -0.31
N VAL A 530 -30.70 4.62 0.14
CA VAL A 530 -31.85 4.39 -0.75
C VAL A 530 -31.99 5.53 -1.77
N ASN A 531 -32.54 5.23 -2.96
CA ASN A 531 -32.77 6.23 -4.01
C ASN A 531 -33.48 7.47 -3.43
N LEU A 532 -33.00 8.67 -3.80
CA LEU A 532 -33.51 9.95 -3.29
C LEU A 532 -35.01 10.14 -3.51
N ASP A 533 -35.54 9.63 -4.63
CA ASP A 533 -36.96 9.73 -4.95
C ASP A 533 -37.79 8.90 -3.96
N PHE A 534 -37.33 7.69 -3.63
CA PHE A 534 -37.98 6.81 -2.64
C PHE A 534 -37.78 7.35 -1.22
N LYS A 535 -36.60 7.90 -0.93
CA LYS A 535 -36.22 8.41 0.39
C LYS A 535 -37.20 9.46 0.91
N ASN A 536 -37.60 10.41 0.05
CA ASN A 536 -38.49 11.50 0.45
C ASN A 536 -39.88 11.00 0.85
N GLU A 537 -40.40 9.99 0.16
CA GLU A 537 -41.71 9.41 0.42
C GLU A 537 -41.67 8.44 1.61
N ILE A 538 -40.64 7.58 1.70
CA ILE A 538 -40.40 6.70 2.85
C ILE A 538 -40.23 7.53 4.14
N SER A 539 -39.53 8.67 4.09
CA SER A 539 -39.36 9.58 5.23
C SER A 539 -40.67 10.16 5.78
N ARG A 540 -41.77 10.19 5.02
CA ARG A 540 -43.08 10.64 5.53
C ARG A 540 -43.72 9.65 6.50
N HIS A 541 -43.20 8.43 6.54
CA HIS A 541 -43.64 7.32 7.39
C HIS A 541 -42.62 6.95 8.48
N ASP A 542 -41.62 7.82 8.74
CA ASP A 542 -40.52 7.58 9.68
C ASP A 542 -41.00 7.26 11.11
N SER A 543 -42.11 7.87 11.54
CA SER A 543 -42.70 7.64 12.87
C SER A 543 -43.27 6.23 13.08
N CYS A 544 -43.46 5.45 12.02
CA CYS A 544 -43.99 4.08 12.09
C CYS A 544 -43.03 3.00 11.57
N MET A 545 -41.77 3.31 11.24
CA MET A 545 -40.81 2.31 10.73
C MET A 545 -39.76 1.93 11.77
N ASN A 546 -40.14 1.08 12.72
CA ASN A 546 -39.22 0.53 13.72
C ASN A 546 -38.81 -0.93 13.43
N VAL A 547 -39.42 -1.55 12.42
CA VAL A 547 -39.19 -2.94 12.05
C VAL A 547 -38.82 -3.03 10.57
N LEU A 548 -37.83 -3.85 10.23
CA LEU A 548 -37.27 -3.96 8.88
C LEU A 548 -38.31 -4.35 7.80
N ASN A 549 -39.32 -5.12 8.19
CA ASN A 549 -40.42 -5.53 7.29
C ASN A 549 -41.30 -4.35 6.86
N GLU A 550 -41.48 -3.33 7.72
CA GLU A 550 -42.24 -2.14 7.38
C GLU A 550 -41.48 -1.29 6.38
N PHE A 551 -40.17 -1.11 6.61
CA PHE A 551 -39.28 -0.45 5.65
C PHE A 551 -39.34 -1.10 4.27
N LEU A 552 -39.21 -2.43 4.22
CA LEU A 552 -39.27 -3.20 2.97
C LEU A 552 -40.61 -3.03 2.25
N LYS A 553 -41.72 -2.95 3.00
CA LYS A 553 -43.06 -2.76 2.43
C LYS A 553 -43.18 -1.40 1.74
N TYR A 554 -42.79 -0.31 2.41
CA TYR A 554 -42.89 1.03 1.82
C TYR A 554 -41.91 1.23 0.67
N ALA A 555 -40.68 0.72 0.80
CA ALA A 555 -39.69 0.78 -0.27
C ALA A 555 -40.16 0.08 -1.56
N LYS A 556 -40.87 -1.05 -1.44
CA LYS A 556 -41.47 -1.76 -2.58
C LYS A 556 -42.61 -0.96 -3.22
N ILE A 557 -43.49 -0.37 -2.42
CA ILE A 557 -44.60 0.44 -2.93
C ILE A 557 -44.06 1.59 -3.78
N GLU A 558 -43.02 2.29 -3.30
CA GLU A 558 -42.42 3.40 -4.05
C GLU A 558 -41.73 2.93 -5.33
N GLN A 559 -41.05 1.77 -5.29
CA GLN A 559 -40.46 1.20 -6.50
C GLN A 559 -41.53 0.83 -7.54
N ASP A 560 -42.62 0.19 -7.12
CA ASP A 560 -43.72 -0.21 -8.01
C ASP A 560 -44.41 1.02 -8.64
N LEU A 561 -44.58 2.10 -7.88
CA LEU A 561 -45.10 3.38 -8.37
C LEU A 561 -44.16 3.98 -9.42
N TYR A 562 -42.86 4.06 -9.11
CA TYR A 562 -41.84 4.59 -10.01
C TYR A 562 -41.78 3.82 -11.34
N ASP A 563 -41.76 2.48 -11.29
CA ASP A 563 -41.76 1.62 -12.47
C ASP A 563 -43.04 1.79 -13.32
N THR A 564 -44.17 2.12 -12.68
CA THR A 564 -45.44 2.38 -13.36
C THR A 564 -45.44 3.74 -14.06
N PHE A 565 -44.87 4.77 -13.43
CA PHE A 565 -44.73 6.11 -14.02
C PHE A 565 -43.70 6.14 -15.16
N GLU A 566 -42.56 5.47 -15.03
CA GLU A 566 -41.56 5.39 -16.12
C GLU A 566 -42.12 4.68 -17.37
N LYS A 567 -42.87 3.58 -17.19
CA LYS A 567 -43.52 2.87 -18.30
C LYS A 567 -44.59 3.70 -19.01
N SER A 568 -45.21 4.65 -18.30
CA SER A 568 -46.20 5.57 -18.89
C SER A 568 -45.58 6.72 -19.71
N ASN A 569 -44.27 7.00 -19.52
CA ASN A 569 -43.54 8.09 -20.16
C ASN A 569 -42.62 7.64 -21.31
N GLN A 570 -42.56 6.34 -21.63
CA GLN A 570 -41.89 5.89 -22.86
C GLN A 570 -42.80 6.15 -24.08
N PRO A 571 -42.32 6.84 -25.15
CA PRO A 571 -43.10 7.00 -26.37
C PRO A 571 -43.39 5.62 -26.95
N SER A 572 -44.66 5.34 -27.25
CA SER A 572 -45.03 4.16 -28.03
C SER A 572 -44.30 4.20 -29.37
N THR A 573 -43.28 3.37 -29.54
CA THR A 573 -42.68 3.09 -30.84
C THR A 573 -43.67 2.28 -31.65
N GLY A 574 -44.50 2.98 -32.43
CA GLY A 574 -45.18 2.43 -33.60
C GLY A 574 -44.26 2.30 -34.79
#